data_AF-A0A537RUD0-F1
#
_entry.id   AF-A0A537RUD0-F1
#
_cell.length_a   1.000
_cell.length_b   1.000
_cell.length_c   1.000
_cell.angle_alpha   90.00
_cell.angle_beta   90.00
_cell.angle_gamma   90.00
#
_symmetry.space_group_name_H-M   'P 1'
#
loop_
_entity.id
_entity.type
_entity.pdbx_description
1 polymer ?
#
loop_
_entity_poly.entity_id
_entity_poly.type
_entity_poly.pdbx_seq_one_letter_code
_entity_poly.pdbx_strand_id
1 'polypeptide(L)'
;MAVLAVVAIVALLTFRDYGLSWDDYVHAEYGDLLLKFYASGLRDQRALSWVNLYYYGGGFDLLAALAAKLLPFTLFESRRL
;
A
#
# COMPACT_ATOMS: atom_id res chain seq x y z
N MET A 1 8.16 12.73 21.44
CA MET A 1 8.62 11.35 21.15
C MET A 1 7.78 10.27 21.83
N ALA A 2 7.57 10.32 23.15
CA ALA A 2 6.77 9.31 23.86
C ALA A 2 5.36 9.09 23.26
N VAL A 3 4.66 10.17 22.90
CA VAL A 3 3.33 10.09 22.28
C VAL A 3 3.36 9.32 20.95
N LEU A 4 4.31 9.60 20.06
CA LEU A 4 4.44 8.92 18.78
C LEU A 4 4.75 7.42 18.95
N ALA A 5 5.57 7.07 19.94
CA ALA A 5 5.86 5.68 20.26
C ALA A 5 4.60 4.94 20.75
N VAL A 6 3.81 5.57 21.62
CA VAL A 6 2.53 4.99 22.09
C VAL A 6 1.56 4.81 20.94
N VAL A 7 1.41 5.81 20.06
CA VAL A 7 0.54 5.71 18.87
C VAL A 7 0.99 4.59 17.94
N ALA A 8 2.29 4.46 17.68
CA ALA A 8 2.83 3.38 16.85
C ALA A 8 2.57 2.00 17.46
N ILE A 9 2.75 1.84 18.79
CA ILE A 9 2.44 0.59 19.48
C ILE A 9 0.96 0.25 19.36
N VAL A 10 0.07 1.22 19.59
CA VAL A 10 -1.38 1.00 19.44
C VAL A 10 -1.70 0.56 18.01
N ALA A 11 -1.20 1.27 17.00
CA ALA A 11 -1.40 0.90 15.59
C ALA A 11 -0.93 -0.52 15.28
N LEU A 12 0.26 -0.92 15.73
CA LEU A 12 0.81 -2.27 15.55
C LEU A 12 -0.01 -3.36 16.25
N LEU A 13 -0.72 -3.02 17.34
CA LEU A 13 -1.56 -3.97 18.07
C LEU A 13 -2.97 -4.09 17.49
N THR A 14 -3.49 -3.03 16.85
CA THR A 14 -4.90 -2.96 16.40
C THR A 14 -5.10 -2.94 14.89
N PHE A 15 -4.03 -2.93 14.07
CA PHE A 15 -4.17 -2.82 12.60
C PHE A 15 -5.03 -3.89 11.94
N ARG A 16 -5.14 -5.07 12.58
CA ARG A 16 -5.99 -6.18 12.10
C ARG A 16 -7.47 -5.92 12.29
N ASP A 17 -7.83 -5.07 13.26
CA ASP A 17 -9.22 -4.76 13.64
C ASP A 17 -9.83 -3.65 12.76
N TYR A 18 -9.01 -3.00 11.94
CA TYR A 18 -9.47 -1.99 11.00
C TYR A 18 -10.21 -2.65 9.83
N GLY A 19 -11.45 -2.19 9.59
CA GLY A 19 -12.28 -2.67 8.50
C GLY A 19 -11.72 -2.29 7.13
N LEU A 20 -12.11 -3.06 6.10
CA LEU A 20 -11.76 -2.78 4.72
C LEU A 20 -12.72 -1.76 4.11
N SER A 21 -12.15 -0.72 3.53
CA SER A 21 -12.84 0.24 2.68
C SER A 21 -12.74 -0.14 1.21
N TRP A 22 -13.48 0.57 0.36
CA TRP A 22 -13.34 0.44 -1.09
C TRP A 22 -11.94 0.88 -1.57
N ASP A 23 -11.39 1.90 -0.93
CA ASP A 23 -10.09 2.47 -1.26
C ASP A 23 -8.96 1.45 -1.06
N ASP A 24 -9.06 0.55 -0.07
CA ASP A 24 -8.06 -0.50 0.17
C ASP A 24 -7.79 -1.35 -1.09
N TYR A 25 -8.85 -1.68 -1.84
CA TYR A 25 -8.76 -2.46 -3.07
C TYR A 25 -8.17 -1.64 -4.21
N VAL A 26 -8.66 -0.41 -4.41
CA VAL A 26 -8.22 0.50 -5.47
C VAL A 26 -6.72 0.79 -5.35
N HIS A 27 -6.28 1.08 -4.13
CA HIS A 27 -4.88 1.32 -3.82
C HIS A 27 -4.04 0.03 -3.96
N ALA A 28 -4.61 -1.14 -3.68
CA ALA A 28 -3.84 -2.40 -3.71
C ALA A 28 -3.53 -2.78 -5.16
N GLU A 29 -4.52 -2.62 -6.03
CA GLU A 29 -4.35 -2.77 -7.47
C GLU A 29 -3.37 -1.73 -8.02
N TYR A 30 -3.48 -0.48 -7.58
CA TYR A 30 -2.54 0.56 -7.98
C TYR A 30 -1.09 0.25 -7.59
N GLY A 31 -0.86 -0.24 -6.37
CA GLY A 31 0.45 -0.68 -5.89
C GLY A 31 1.05 -1.80 -6.76
N ASP A 32 0.25 -2.78 -7.16
CA ASP A 32 0.69 -3.84 -8.06
C ASP A 32 1.00 -3.32 -9.48
N LEU A 33 0.22 -2.36 -9.99
CA LEU A 33 0.50 -1.70 -11.26
C LEU A 33 1.81 -0.90 -11.21
N LEU A 34 2.10 -0.22 -10.10
CA LEU A 34 3.36 0.49 -9.89
C LEU A 34 4.55 -0.47 -9.88
N LEU A 35 4.42 -1.62 -9.21
CA LEU A 35 5.46 -2.65 -9.24
C LEU A 35 5.74 -3.14 -10.67
N LYS A 36 4.70 -3.38 -11.47
CA LYS A 36 4.85 -3.76 -12.89
C LYS A 36 5.45 -2.63 -13.72
N PHE A 37 5.07 -1.38 -13.47
CA PHE A 37 5.64 -0.21 -14.13
C PHE A 37 7.16 -0.13 -13.93
N TYR A 38 7.64 -0.22 -12.67
CA TYR A 38 9.08 -0.20 -12.38
C TYR A 38 9.79 -1.47 -12.85
N ALA A 39 9.21 -2.66 -12.61
CA ALA A 39 9.82 -3.93 -13.02
C ALA A 39 9.93 -4.09 -14.56
N SER A 40 9.01 -3.48 -15.31
CA SER A 40 9.05 -3.48 -16.79
C SER A 40 10.04 -2.46 -17.39
N GLY A 41 10.75 -1.68 -16.55
CA GLY A 41 11.59 -0.58 -17.03
C GLY A 41 10.76 0.56 -17.62
N LEU A 42 9.66 0.93 -16.96
CA LEU A 42 8.75 2.03 -17.31
C LEU A 42 7.92 1.81 -18.58
N ARG A 43 7.76 0.56 -19.02
CA ARG A 43 7.00 0.20 -20.23
C ARG A 43 5.52 -0.04 -19.96
N ASP A 44 5.20 -0.57 -18.78
CA ASP A 44 3.81 -0.84 -18.37
C ASP A 44 3.14 0.42 -17.81
N GLN A 45 2.56 1.23 -18.69
CA GLN A 45 1.99 2.53 -18.34
C GLN A 45 0.61 2.47 -17.66
N ARG A 46 0.08 1.28 -17.34
CA ARG A 46 -1.27 1.14 -16.76
C ARG A 46 -1.44 1.89 -15.43
N ALA A 47 -0.37 2.00 -14.64
CA ALA A 47 -0.36 2.82 -13.43
C ALA A 47 -0.72 4.29 -13.71
N LEU A 48 -0.35 4.83 -14.88
CA LEU A 48 -0.58 6.23 -15.24
C LEU A 48 -2.03 6.53 -15.65
N SER A 49 -2.84 5.50 -15.90
CA SER A 49 -4.26 5.64 -16.25
C SER A 49 -5.21 5.10 -15.17
N TRP A 50 -4.67 4.50 -14.10
CA TRP A 50 -5.48 3.85 -13.08
C TRP A 50 -6.10 4.89 -12.14
N VAL A 51 -7.43 5.04 -12.22
CA VAL A 51 -8.29 5.90 -11.37
C VAL A 51 -7.69 7.27 -11.00
N ASN A 52 -6.87 7.85 -11.90
CA ASN A 52 -6.17 9.11 -11.69
C ASN A 52 -5.23 9.15 -10.45
N LEU A 53 -4.88 8.00 -9.86
CA LEU A 53 -4.03 7.95 -8.66
C LEU A 53 -2.59 8.41 -8.92
N TYR A 54 -2.16 8.42 -10.18
CA TYR A 54 -0.84 8.95 -10.54
C TYR A 54 -0.66 10.42 -10.15
N TYR A 55 -1.74 11.22 -10.15
CA TYR A 55 -1.68 12.63 -9.74
C TYR A 55 -1.43 12.80 -8.23
N TYR A 56 -1.76 11.79 -7.42
CA TYR A 56 -1.63 11.82 -5.96
C TYR A 56 -0.29 11.25 -5.48
N GLY A 57 0.50 10.68 -6.40
CA GLY A 57 1.76 10.01 -6.10
C GLY A 57 1.54 8.58 -5.59
N GLY A 58 2.40 7.65 -6.04
CA GLY A 58 2.27 6.22 -5.76
C GLY A 58 3.23 5.65 -4.71
N GLY A 59 3.98 6.50 -3.99
CA GLY A 59 5.07 6.05 -3.11
C GLY A 59 4.61 5.11 -2.00
N PHE A 60 3.52 5.47 -1.30
CA PHE A 60 2.95 4.63 -0.25
C PHE A 60 2.37 3.32 -0.80
N ASP A 61 1.66 3.38 -1.92
CA ASP A 61 1.10 2.19 -2.57
C ASP A 61 2.19 1.22 -3.03
N LEU A 62 3.28 1.74 -3.57
CA LEU A 62 4.45 0.95 -3.96
C LEU A 62 5.13 0.29 -2.76
N LEU A 63 5.37 1.04 -1.68
CA LEU A 63 5.97 0.50 -0.45
C LEU A 63 5.08 -0.55 0.19
N ALA A 64 3.76 -0.31 0.25
CA ALA A 64 2.79 -1.26 0.79
C ALA A 64 2.74 -2.53 -0.07
N ALA A 65 2.80 -2.39 -1.40
CA ALA A 65 2.83 -3.54 -2.31
C ALA A 65 4.14 -4.34 -2.19
N LEU A 66 5.28 -3.69 -1.93
CA LEU A 66 6.54 -4.37 -1.60
C LEU A 66 6.46 -5.07 -0.25
N ALA A 67 5.95 -4.40 0.77
CA ALA A 67 5.77 -4.96 2.11
C ALA A 67 4.88 -6.22 2.06
N ALA A 68 3.80 -6.19 1.28
CA ALA A 68 2.92 -7.35 1.07
C ALA A 68 3.61 -8.55 0.40
N LYS A 69 4.74 -8.36 -0.30
CA LYS A 69 5.53 -9.47 -0.86
C LYS A 69 6.60 -10.00 0.10
N LEU A 70 6.99 -9.20 1.10
CA LEU A 70 8.09 -9.51 2.01
C LEU A 70 7.63 -9.96 3.39
N LEU A 71 6.46 -9.49 3.84
CA LEU A 71 5.92 -9.79 5.15
C LEU A 71 5.08 -11.08 5.11
N PRO A 72 5.02 -11.83 6.22
CA PRO A 72 4.21 -13.04 6.34
C PRO A 72 2.72 -12.74 6.60
N PHE A 73 2.22 -11.60 6.14
CA PHE A 73 0.82 -11.18 6.31
C PHE A 73 0.07 -11.29 4.99
N THR A 74 -1.26 -11.32 5.06
CA THR A 74 -2.08 -11.20 3.85
C THR A 74 -1.92 -9.82 3.23
N LEU A 75 -2.22 -9.70 1.93
CA LEU A 75 -2.12 -8.44 1.19
C LEU A 75 -2.72 -7.27 1.97
N PHE A 76 -3.96 -7.39 2.43
CA PHE A 76 -4.63 -6.30 3.11
C PHE A 76 -4.15 -6.07 4.54
N GLU A 77 -3.69 -7.10 5.25
CA GLU A 77 -3.07 -6.90 6.57
C GLU A 77 -1.78 -6.10 6.45
N SER A 78 -0.95 -6.36 5.44
CA SER A 78 0.28 -5.60 5.19
C SER A 78 0.05 -4.12 4.89
N ARG A 79 -1.11 -3.75 4.35
CA ARG A 79 -1.40 -2.33 4.01
C ARG A 79 -1.95 -1.53 5.19
N ARG A 80 -2.47 -2.22 6.21
CA ARG A 80 -2.99 -1.60 7.43
C ARG A 80 -1.92 -1.46 8.52
N LEU A 81 -0.77 -2.11 8.34
CA LEU A 81 0.42 -2.03 9.20
C LEU A 81 1.20 -0.74 8.99
#